data_AF-A0A7J6UCN3-F1
#
_entry.id   AF-A0A7J6UCN3-F1
#
_cell.length_a   1.000
_cell.length_b   1.000
_cell.length_c   1.000
_cell.angle_alpha   90.00
_cell.angle_beta   90.00
_cell.angle_gamma   90.00
#
_symmetry.space_group_name_H-M   'P 1'
#
loop_
_entity.id
_entity.type
_entity.pdbx_description
1 polymer ?
#
loop_
_entity_poly.entity_id
_entity_poly.type
_entity_poly.pdbx_seq_one_letter_code
_entity_poly.pdbx_strand_id
1 'polypeptide(L)'
;MSSPVWNTFAYIFMPSGAILCMLLLSGLPFFERLAEGVSRITVKIGSIEFGCLNLFAGISAFFLFSEIMKLQDAASRQEDFPSVELSDKFKLQRWRHERNYWISLFVLTLWVVAARLTTLIRRHKLNNKQKQS
;
A
#
# COMPACT_ATOMS: atom_id res chain seq x y z
N MET A 1 -21.29 -2.16 -10.14
CA MET A 1 -20.95 -2.17 -8.70
C MET A 1 -19.43 -2.19 -8.54
N SER A 2 -18.83 -1.12 -8.04
CA SER A 2 -17.45 -1.15 -7.56
C SER A 2 -17.36 -2.17 -6.43
N SER A 3 -16.42 -3.12 -6.52
CA SER A 3 -16.24 -4.11 -5.43
C SER A 3 -15.92 -3.37 -4.12
N PRO A 4 -16.55 -3.75 -3.00
CA PRO A 4 -16.32 -3.12 -1.69
C PRO A 4 -14.85 -3.00 -1.32
N VAL A 5 -14.03 -3.96 -1.78
CA VAL A 5 -12.58 -4.01 -1.53
C VAL A 5 -11.85 -2.78 -2.07
N TRP A 6 -12.18 -2.34 -3.29
CA TRP A 6 -11.51 -1.20 -3.93
C TRP A 6 -11.91 0.13 -3.30
N ASN A 7 -13.14 0.23 -2.76
CA ASN A 7 -13.56 1.38 -1.97
C ASN A 7 -12.78 1.45 -0.66
N THR A 8 -12.62 0.33 0.05
CA THR A 8 -11.78 0.27 1.25
C THR A 8 -10.33 0.65 0.95
N PHE A 9 -9.77 0.17 -0.16
CA PHE A 9 -8.41 0.50 -0.56
C PHE A 9 -8.23 2.01 -0.84
N ALA A 10 -9.15 2.59 -1.61
CA ALA A 10 -9.08 3.98 -2.02
C ALA A 10 -9.37 4.97 -0.88
N TYR A 11 -10.33 4.66 0.00
CA TYR A 11 -10.82 5.61 0.99
C TYR A 11 -10.33 5.36 2.42
N ILE A 12 -9.75 4.20 2.70
CA ILE A 12 -9.25 3.86 4.05
C ILE A 12 -7.75 3.59 4.02
N PHE A 13 -7.29 2.63 3.22
CA PHE A 13 -5.88 2.24 3.19
C PHE A 13 -4.98 3.33 2.61
N MET A 14 -5.40 3.97 1.51
CA MET A 14 -4.61 5.04 0.90
C MET A 14 -4.50 6.28 1.79
N PRO A 15 -5.59 6.85 2.35
CA PRO A 15 -5.48 8.04 3.18
C PRO A 15 -4.75 7.77 4.50
N SER A 16 -4.95 6.59 5.11
CA SER A 16 -4.24 6.23 6.35
C SER A 16 -2.73 6.13 6.14
N GLY A 17 -2.28 5.49 5.06
CA GLY A 17 -0.87 5.44 4.69
C GLY A 17 -0.29 6.84 4.41
N ALA A 18 -1.04 7.69 3.71
CA ALA A 18 -0.63 9.06 3.42
C ALA A 18 -0.53 9.93 4.68
N ILE A 19 -1.53 9.87 5.58
CA ILE A 19 -1.52 10.57 6.86
C ILE A 19 -0.33 10.10 7.70
N LEU A 20 -0.06 8.80 7.76
CA LEU A 20 1.09 8.28 8.50
C LEU A 20 2.42 8.81 7.95
N CYS A 21 2.58 8.84 6.62
CA CYS A 21 3.74 9.46 5.98
C CYS A 21 3.87 10.95 6.31
N MET A 22 2.76 11.70 6.26
CA MET A 22 2.75 13.13 6.62
C MET A 22 3.14 13.35 8.08
N LEU A 23 2.64 12.52 9.00
CA LEU A 23 3.00 12.58 10.42
C LEU A 23 4.49 12.32 10.63
N LEU A 24 5.06 11.32 9.96
CA LEU A 24 6.49 11.00 10.02
C LEU A 24 7.37 12.09 9.41
N LEU A 25 6.89 12.77 8.36
CA LEU A 25 7.63 13.83 7.67
C LEU A 25 7.42 15.24 8.26
N SER A 26 6.44 15.41 9.16
CA SER A 26 6.11 16.71 9.75
C SER A 26 7.25 17.34 10.56
N GLY A 27 8.23 16.55 11.01
CA GLY A 27 9.35 17.00 11.84
C GLY A 27 8.95 17.45 13.25
N LEU A 28 7.68 17.31 13.61
CA LEU A 28 7.17 17.66 14.94
C LEU A 28 7.25 16.45 15.87
N PRO A 29 7.87 16.58 17.05
CA PRO A 29 8.11 15.44 17.94
C PRO A 29 6.83 14.80 18.46
N PHE A 30 5.72 15.54 18.52
CA PHE A 30 4.41 15.01 18.88
C PHE A 30 3.87 14.04 17.81
N PHE A 31 3.88 14.45 16.55
CA PHE A 31 3.38 13.63 15.44
C PHE A 31 4.25 12.41 15.18
N GLU A 32 5.57 12.54 15.32
CA GLU A 32 6.47 11.40 15.26
C GLU A 32 6.19 10.36 16.35
N ARG A 33 5.85 10.79 17.57
CA ARG A 33 5.50 9.86 18.66
C ARG A 33 4.21 9.11 18.38
N LEU A 34 3.20 9.80 17.83
CA LEU A 34 1.95 9.16 17.41
C LEU A 34 2.19 8.14 16.30
N ALA A 35 2.94 8.53 15.26
CA ALA A 35 3.30 7.63 14.17
C ALA A 35 4.15 6.45 14.65
N GLU A 36 5.08 6.68 15.59
CA GLU A 36 5.84 5.61 16.25
C GLU A 36 4.93 4.65 17.00
N GLY A 37 3.89 5.14 17.70
CA GLY A 37 2.90 4.31 18.38
C GLY A 37 2.22 3.33 17.42
N VAL A 38 1.74 3.82 16.28
CA VAL A 38 1.13 3.00 15.23
C VAL A 38 2.14 2.01 14.64
N SER A 39 3.38 2.45 14.40
CA SER A 39 4.43 1.61 13.82
C SER A 39 4.92 0.47 14.73
N ARG A 40 4.74 0.61 16.05
CA ARG A 40 5.12 -0.38 17.06
C ARG A 40 4.05 -1.46 17.25
N ILE A 41 2.88 -1.30 16.66
CA ILE A 41 1.85 -2.35 16.67
C ILE A 41 2.43 -3.55 15.95
N THR A 42 2.61 -4.65 16.68
CA THR A 42 3.00 -5.94 16.14
C THR A 42 1.80 -6.87 16.18
N VAL A 43 1.56 -7.56 15.06
CA VAL A 43 0.51 -8.57 14.95
C VAL A 43 1.20 -9.92 14.98
N LYS A 44 0.82 -10.75 15.96
CA LYS A 44 1.29 -12.13 16.06
C LYS A 44 0.35 -13.03 15.27
N ILE A 45 0.86 -13.71 14.25
CA ILE A 45 0.13 -14.75 13.52
C ILE A 45 0.89 -16.06 13.75
N GLY A 46 0.38 -16.87 14.69
CA GLY A 46 1.06 -18.08 15.14
C GLY A 46 2.39 -17.76 15.81
N SER A 47 3.48 -18.35 15.31
CA SER A 47 4.86 -18.16 15.83
C SER A 47 5.60 -16.96 15.22
N ILE A 48 5.01 -16.30 14.22
CA ILE A 48 5.68 -15.21 13.48
C ILE A 48 5.10 -13.86 13.91
N GLU A 49 5.99 -12.94 14.29
CA GLU A 49 5.64 -11.56 14.64
C GLU A 49 5.84 -10.65 13.42
N PHE A 50 4.76 -10.04 12.93
CA PHE A 50 4.82 -9.07 11.85
C PHE A 50 4.57 -7.66 12.40
N GLY A 51 5.42 -6.70 12.04
CA GLY A 51 5.11 -5.29 12.23
C GLY A 51 3.91 -4.89 11.38
N CYS A 52 2.99 -4.12 11.95
CA CYS A 52 1.74 -3.70 11.30
C CYS A 52 1.98 -3.07 9.92
N LEU A 53 3.03 -2.24 9.78
CA LEU A 53 3.42 -1.62 8.51
C LEU A 53 3.83 -2.65 7.44
N ASN A 54 4.59 -3.67 7.84
CA ASN A 54 5.03 -4.74 6.92
C ASN A 54 3.84 -5.62 6.51
N LEU A 55 2.89 -5.84 7.43
CA LEU A 55 1.66 -6.56 7.13
C LEU A 55 0.81 -5.80 6.10
N PHE A 56 0.60 -4.49 6.29
CA PHE A 56 -0.15 -3.68 5.31
C PHE A 56 0.57 -3.53 3.97
N ALA A 57 1.90 -3.43 3.98
CA ALA A 57 2.70 -3.49 2.75
C ALA A 57 2.53 -4.85 2.06
N GLY A 58 2.56 -5.97 2.80
CA GLY A 58 2.35 -7.31 2.26
C GLY A 58 0.96 -7.51 1.66
N ILE A 59 -0.10 -7.05 2.34
CA ILE A 59 -1.47 -7.07 1.80
C ILE A 59 -1.53 -6.25 0.50
N SER A 60 -0.96 -5.05 0.50
CA SER A 60 -0.95 -4.19 -0.69
C SER A 60 -0.19 -4.82 -1.86
N ALA A 61 0.92 -5.50 -1.58
CA ALA A 61 1.70 -6.23 -2.57
C ALA A 61 0.92 -7.41 -3.15
N PHE A 62 0.17 -8.15 -2.32
CA PHE A 62 -0.70 -9.22 -2.79
C PHE A 62 -1.78 -8.72 -3.76
N PHE A 63 -2.44 -7.60 -3.44
CA PHE A 63 -3.42 -7.00 -4.34
C PHE A 63 -2.79 -6.47 -5.63
N LEU A 64 -1.60 -5.86 -5.55
CA LEU A 64 -0.86 -5.44 -6.74
C LEU A 64 -0.55 -6.64 -7.64
N PHE A 65 -0.05 -7.73 -7.07
CA PHE A 65 0.26 -8.95 -7.82
C PHE A 65 -0.99 -9.55 -8.48
N SER A 66 -2.11 -9.58 -7.75
CA SER A 66 -3.42 -10.00 -8.27
C SER A 66 -3.84 -9.18 -9.50
N GLU A 67 -3.69 -7.85 -9.47
CA GLU A 67 -4.01 -7.01 -10.61
C GLU A 67 -3.02 -7.19 -11.77
N ILE A 68 -1.72 -7.38 -11.52
CA ILE A 68 -0.75 -7.70 -12.57
C ILE A 68 -1.16 -8.96 -13.34
N MET A 69 -1.54 -10.03 -12.63
CA MET A 69 -2.00 -11.28 -13.25
C MET A 69 -3.26 -11.06 -14.10
N LYS A 70 -4.23 -10.27 -13.61
CA LYS A 70 -5.45 -9.96 -14.36
C LYS A 70 -5.20 -9.07 -15.57
N LEU A 71 -4.29 -8.10 -15.47
CA LEU A 71 -3.88 -7.28 -16.61
C LEU A 71 -3.18 -8.11 -17.68
N GLN A 72 -2.36 -9.09 -17.29
CA GLN A 72 -1.68 -9.99 -18.20
C GLN A 72 -2.68 -10.92 -18.93
N ASP A 73 -3.65 -11.49 -18.20
CA ASP A 73 -4.74 -12.29 -18.78
C ASP A 73 -5.68 -11.45 -19.66
N ALA A 74 -5.94 -10.20 -19.31
CA ALA A 74 -6.72 -9.28 -20.14
C ALA A 74 -5.98 -8.87 -21.43
N ALA A 75 -4.65 -8.75 -21.37
CA ALA A 75 -3.82 -8.42 -22.52
C ALA A 75 -3.75 -9.58 -23.53
N SER A 76 -3.63 -10.82 -23.05
CA SER A 76 -3.58 -12.00 -23.93
C SER A 76 -4.90 -12.25 -24.67
N ARG A 77 -6.05 -11.95 -24.05
CA ARG A 77 -7.37 -12.17 -24.65
C ARG A 77 -7.76 -11.12 -25.70
N GLN A 78 -7.06 -10.00 -25.78
CA GLN A 78 -7.48 -8.88 -26.63
C GLN A 78 -7.42 -9.20 -28.14
N GLU A 79 -6.65 -10.21 -28.55
CA GLU A 79 -6.49 -10.58 -29.97
C GLU A 79 -7.65 -11.42 -30.54
N ASP A 80 -8.52 -12.00 -29.69
CA ASP A 80 -9.50 -13.02 -30.10
C ASP A 80 -10.93 -12.51 -30.39
N PHE A 81 -11.20 -11.20 -30.37
CA PHE A 81 -12.59 -10.70 -30.40
C PHE A 81 -13.04 -10.18 -31.78
N PRO A 82 -14.00 -10.88 -32.46
CA PRO A 82 -14.50 -10.48 -33.77
C PRO A 82 -15.62 -9.42 -33.74
N SER A 83 -16.18 -9.04 -32.57
CA SER A 83 -17.30 -8.09 -32.49
C SER A 83 -16.99 -6.83 -31.66
N VAL A 84 -17.50 -5.68 -32.14
CA VAL A 84 -17.27 -4.35 -31.56
C VAL A 84 -17.88 -4.23 -30.17
N GLU A 85 -19.07 -4.80 -29.92
CA GLU A 85 -19.73 -4.74 -28.61
C GLU A 85 -19.00 -5.55 -27.51
N LEU A 86 -18.41 -6.69 -27.87
CA LEU A 86 -17.56 -7.41 -26.92
C LEU A 86 -16.27 -6.64 -26.66
N SER A 87 -15.67 -6.03 -27.69
CA SER A 87 -14.46 -5.20 -27.58
C SER A 87 -14.62 -4.09 -26.53
N ASP A 88 -15.76 -3.38 -26.52
CA ASP A 88 -15.97 -2.28 -25.57
C ASP A 88 -16.12 -2.75 -24.12
N LYS A 89 -16.77 -3.89 -23.89
CA LYS A 89 -16.85 -4.49 -22.54
C LYS A 89 -15.48 -4.89 -22.02
N PHE A 90 -14.62 -5.46 -22.87
CA PHE A 90 -13.25 -5.83 -22.49
C PHE A 90 -12.38 -4.60 -22.22
N LYS A 91 -12.46 -3.56 -23.06
CA LYS A 91 -11.76 -2.28 -22.82
C LYS A 91 -12.14 -1.68 -21.48
N LEU A 92 -13.43 -1.66 -21.15
CA LEU A 92 -13.92 -1.17 -19.85
C LEU A 92 -13.40 -2.01 -18.68
N GLN A 93 -13.30 -3.33 -18.81
CA GLN A 93 -12.72 -4.19 -17.78
C GLN A 93 -11.21 -3.95 -17.62
N ARG A 94 -10.47 -3.88 -18.72
CA ARG A 94 -9.03 -3.58 -18.72
C ARG A 94 -8.73 -2.25 -18.03
N TRP A 95 -9.48 -1.19 -18.35
CA TRP A 95 -9.33 0.11 -17.72
C TRP A 95 -9.56 0.07 -16.19
N ARG A 96 -10.52 -0.74 -15.72
CA ARG A 96 -10.75 -0.93 -14.28
C ARG A 96 -9.56 -1.61 -13.61
N HIS A 97 -9.01 -2.64 -14.23
CA HIS A 97 -7.82 -3.34 -13.71
C HIS A 97 -6.60 -2.43 -13.68
N GLU A 98 -6.39 -1.63 -14.73
CA GLU A 98 -5.31 -0.65 -14.78
C GLU A 98 -5.42 0.40 -13.66
N ARG A 99 -6.62 0.97 -13.46
CA ARG A 99 -6.86 1.90 -12.34
C ARG A 99 -6.57 1.24 -10.99
N ASN A 100 -7.05 0.01 -10.79
CA ASN A 100 -6.83 -0.73 -9.55
C ASN A 100 -5.35 -1.05 -9.32
N TYR A 101 -4.61 -1.38 -10.38
CA TYR A 101 -3.16 -1.54 -10.37
C TYR A 101 -2.45 -0.28 -9.86
N TRP A 102 -2.79 0.89 -10.41
CA TRP A 102 -2.21 2.17 -9.97
C TRP A 102 -2.52 2.49 -8.51
N ILE A 103 -3.75 2.21 -8.06
CA ILE A 103 -4.16 2.36 -6.65
C ILE A 103 -3.32 1.43 -5.76
N SER A 104 -3.22 0.14 -6.09
CA SER A 104 -2.46 -0.83 -5.31
C SER A 104 -0.97 -0.49 -5.26
N LEU A 105 -0.39 -0.02 -6.37
CA LEU A 105 1.00 0.39 -6.44
C LEU A 105 1.26 1.58 -5.51
N PHE A 106 0.42 2.61 -5.59
CA PHE A 106 0.56 3.80 -4.75
C PHE A 106 0.41 3.47 -3.26
N VAL A 107 -0.59 2.66 -2.90
CA VAL A 107 -0.81 2.22 -1.51
C VAL A 107 0.40 1.40 -1.02
N LEU A 108 0.94 0.48 -1.83
CA LEU A 108 2.14 -0.26 -1.49
C LEU A 108 3.33 0.68 -1.22
N THR A 109 3.55 1.65 -2.10
CA THR A 109 4.63 2.64 -1.94
C THR A 109 4.47 3.42 -0.64
N LEU A 110 3.26 3.88 -0.29
CA LEU A 110 3.01 4.58 0.97
C LEU A 110 3.41 3.74 2.18
N TRP A 111 2.97 2.48 2.25
CA TRP A 111 3.28 1.62 3.40
C TRP A 111 4.78 1.26 3.49
N VAL A 112 5.43 1.04 2.36
CA VAL A 112 6.88 0.80 2.31
C VAL A 112 7.65 2.05 2.77
N VAL A 113 7.28 3.24 2.28
CA VAL A 113 7.89 4.50 2.68
C VAL A 113 7.69 4.75 4.18
N ALA A 114 6.48 4.55 4.70
CA ALA A 114 6.20 4.69 6.13
C ALA A 114 7.07 3.74 6.98
N ALA A 115 7.22 2.48 6.57
CA ALA A 115 8.08 1.51 7.26
C ALA A 115 9.56 1.94 7.25
N ARG A 116 10.06 2.43 6.12
CA ARG A 116 11.44 2.92 5.98
C ARG A 116 11.68 4.19 6.79
N LEU A 117 10.79 5.16 6.72
CA LEU A 117 10.86 6.41 7.48
C LEU A 117 10.88 6.14 8.98
N THR A 118 9.98 5.28 9.47
CA THR A 118 9.96 4.88 10.89
C THR A 118 11.31 4.31 11.32
N THR A 119 11.88 3.42 10.52
CA THR A 119 13.17 2.80 10.81
C THR A 119 14.31 3.83 10.84
N LEU A 120 14.29 4.79 9.91
CA LEU A 120 15.28 5.86 9.82
C LEU A 120 15.19 6.83 11.00
N ILE A 121 14.00 7.29 11.36
CA ILE A 121 13.78 8.19 12.51
C ILE A 121 14.23 7.50 13.81
N ARG A 122 13.89 6.22 13.99
CA ARG A 122 14.33 5.44 15.14
C ARG A 122 15.85 5.38 15.24
N ARG A 123 16.55 5.12 14.12
CA ARG A 123 18.03 5.11 14.07
C ARG A 123 18.62 6.48 14.40
N HIS A 124 18.06 7.56 13.84
CA HIS A 124 18.51 8.92 14.12
C HIS A 124 18.39 9.29 15.60
N LYS A 125 17.26 8.93 16.24
CA LYS A 125 17.06 9.14 17.69
C LYS A 125 18.04 8.36 18.54
N LEU A 126 18.38 7.12 18.15
CA LEU A 126 19.37 6.31 18.87
C LEU A 126 20.78 6.93 18.79
N ASN A 127 21.20 7.38 17.61
CA ASN A 127 22.51 8.01 17.42
C ASN A 127 22.65 9.31 18.22
N ASN A 128 21.59 10.11 18.33
CA ASN A 128 21.62 11.35 19.11
C ASN A 128 21.74 11.10 20.63
N LYS A 129 21.16 10.00 21.14
CA LYS A 129 21.32 9.62 22.56
C LYS A 129 22.76 9.22 22.89
N GLN A 130 23.45 8.54 21.98
CA GLN A 130 24.84 8.12 22.19
C GLN A 130 25.84 9.30 22.24
N LYS A 131 25.52 10.43 21.62
CA LYS A 131 26.37 11.64 21.67
C LYS A 131 26.21 12.45 22.96
N GLN A 132 25.19 12.16 23.78
CA GLN A 132 24.90 12.87 25.04
C GLN A 132 25.33 12.08 26.28
N SER A 133 25.83 10.86 26.11
CA SER A 133 26.45 10.03 27.15
C SER A 133 27.97 10.07 27.04
#